data_AF-W1VGA4-F1
#
_entry.id   AF-W1VGA4-F1
#
_cell.length_a   1.000
_cell.length_b   1.000
_cell.length_c   1.000
_cell.angle_alpha   90.00
_cell.angle_beta   90.00
_cell.angle_gamma   90.00
#
_symmetry.space_group_name_H-M   'P 1'
#
loop_
_entity.id
_entity.type
_entity.pdbx_description
1 polymer ?
#
loop_
_entity_poly.entity_id
_entity_poly.type
_entity_poly.pdbx_seq_one_letter_code
_entity_poly.pdbx_strand_id
1 'polypeptide(L)'
;AAAAGRAGRPAASSAGSGTQAGGTARATGTGGKPGAGLRSGLAERKGLTDWPKDVPGLDGSERSTIPPTVESTGTAGLVVRGYPTLVAAGPTTADLTILPDAQAQERAHGEGVTALALARTQLPVARVTSRWRPKEILVLAASPYSSTEALVADLQLAAARTVAAQWERSSGRRLAEVRERAVFEELVALMRQDLEDEVYRVAQVVARTLSERRAVDKAVEAHTSLALLSTLQQVREHAATLVYPGFVSATPAGELVHLPRFLQALAIRVDKAESSPSQDAALAYQVTQAEEMLAQARQRAAGLPDDAEREAVLVQARWLIEELRVSLFAQTLGTSQKVSLQRVSKLLAKV
;
A
#
# COMPACT_ATOMS: atom_id res chain seq x y z
N ALA A 1 40.90 29.44 -50.85
CA ALA A 1 40.95 30.91 -50.96
C ALA A 1 40.48 31.48 -49.63
N ALA A 2 41.42 31.83 -48.74
CA ALA A 2 41.83 33.22 -48.46
C ALA A 2 40.82 33.90 -47.51
N ALA A 3 41.12 34.03 -46.20
CA ALA A 3 41.93 35.10 -45.57
C ALA A 3 41.17 36.44 -45.55
N ALA A 4 41.19 37.33 -44.55
CA ALA A 4 41.82 37.47 -43.23
C ALA A 4 41.10 38.66 -42.54
N GLY A 5 41.10 38.78 -41.21
CA GLY A 5 41.92 39.74 -40.46
C GLY A 5 41.20 40.11 -39.15
N ARG A 6 41.78 39.87 -37.96
CA ARG A 6 42.76 40.71 -37.18
C ARG A 6 42.19 42.09 -36.84
N ALA A 7 42.34 42.69 -35.65
CA ALA A 7 43.04 42.40 -34.40
C ALA A 7 42.62 43.49 -33.37
N GLY A 8 42.90 43.32 -32.06
CA GLY A 8 42.85 44.45 -31.13
C GLY A 8 42.75 44.12 -29.63
N ARG A 9 43.90 43.79 -29.02
CA ARG A 9 44.29 44.01 -27.60
C ARG A 9 45.55 44.90 -27.67
N PRO A 10 46.15 45.48 -26.60
CA PRO A 10 45.88 45.39 -25.15
C PRO A 10 46.04 46.75 -24.39
N ALA A 11 45.92 46.76 -23.05
CA ALA A 11 46.77 47.58 -22.16
C ALA A 11 46.56 47.20 -20.68
N ALA A 12 47.63 47.31 -19.91
CA ALA A 12 47.81 46.90 -18.52
C ALA A 12 48.15 48.11 -17.62
N SER A 13 48.51 47.80 -16.37
CA SER A 13 49.12 48.64 -15.31
C SER A 13 48.10 49.29 -14.35
N SER A 14 48.33 49.43 -13.05
CA SER A 14 49.38 49.01 -12.10
C SER A 14 48.88 49.39 -10.68
N ALA A 15 49.11 48.55 -9.67
CA ALA A 15 49.95 48.84 -8.49
C ALA A 15 49.23 49.45 -7.26
N GLY A 16 49.51 48.88 -6.09
CA GLY A 16 49.06 49.36 -4.78
C GLY A 16 49.39 48.36 -3.68
N SER A 17 50.57 48.51 -3.08
CA SER A 17 51.22 47.70 -2.04
C SER A 17 50.72 47.98 -0.60
N GLY A 18 50.90 47.00 0.29
CA GLY A 18 51.03 47.15 1.76
C GLY A 18 49.93 46.42 2.54
N THR A 19 50.10 45.84 3.74
CA THR A 19 51.22 45.64 4.68
C THR A 19 50.69 44.67 5.78
N GLN A 20 51.59 43.84 6.34
CA GLN A 20 51.61 43.12 7.64
C GLN A 20 50.31 42.98 8.49
N ALA A 21 49.88 41.77 8.85
CA ALA A 21 50.35 40.91 9.96
C ALA A 21 49.92 41.31 11.38
N GLY A 22 49.31 40.35 12.10
CA GLY A 22 49.36 40.22 13.56
C GLY A 22 48.17 40.77 14.35
N GLY A 23 47.40 39.88 14.99
CA GLY A 23 46.34 40.27 15.92
C GLY A 23 45.63 39.09 16.56
N THR A 24 46.29 38.47 17.54
CA THR A 24 45.73 37.48 18.46
C THR A 24 44.60 38.06 19.31
N ALA A 25 43.44 37.42 19.34
CA ALA A 25 42.43 37.63 20.38
C ALA A 25 41.80 36.29 20.79
N ARG A 26 42.29 35.82 21.94
CA ARG A 26 41.77 34.67 22.69
C ARG A 26 40.57 35.16 23.49
N ALA A 27 39.37 34.71 23.12
CA ALA A 27 38.16 34.89 23.93
C ALA A 27 37.72 33.53 24.46
N THR A 28 37.96 33.32 25.75
CA THR A 28 37.40 32.23 26.56
C THR A 28 35.93 32.52 26.84
N GLY A 29 35.04 31.68 26.31
CA GLY A 29 33.62 31.64 26.66
C GLY A 29 33.23 30.24 27.11
N THR A 30 32.96 30.10 28.40
CA THR A 30 32.41 28.90 29.05
C THR A 30 30.91 28.74 28.78
N GLY A 31 30.46 27.50 28.59
CA GLY A 31 29.10 27.08 28.94
C GLY A 31 28.05 27.18 27.82
N GLY A 32 27.97 26.15 26.99
CA GLY A 32 26.81 25.85 26.16
C GLY A 32 26.76 24.34 25.92
N LYS A 33 25.65 23.69 26.29
CA LYS A 33 25.39 22.27 25.99
C LYS A 33 25.68 22.00 24.50
N PRO A 34 26.34 20.88 24.12
CA PRO A 34 26.39 20.53 22.72
C PRO A 34 24.97 20.21 22.26
N GLY A 35 24.41 21.10 21.43
CA GLY A 35 23.26 20.78 20.59
C GLY A 35 23.59 19.59 19.72
N ALA A 36 22.54 18.84 19.37
CA ALA A 36 22.53 17.72 18.45
C ALA A 36 23.61 17.87 17.35
N GLY A 37 24.67 17.08 17.47
CA GLY A 37 25.75 17.07 16.49
C GLY A 37 25.22 16.70 15.11
N LEU A 38 25.69 17.41 14.10
CA LEU A 38 25.45 17.10 12.69
C LEU A 38 25.77 15.61 12.46
N ARG A 39 24.74 14.79 12.19
CA ARG A 39 24.92 13.38 11.87
C ARG A 39 25.36 13.27 10.42
N SER A 40 26.61 12.87 10.18
CA SER A 40 27.05 12.45 8.85
C SER A 40 26.11 11.36 8.31
N GLY A 41 25.64 11.54 7.09
CA GLY A 41 24.44 10.92 6.53
C GLY A 41 24.26 9.43 6.81
N LEU A 42 23.05 9.07 7.25
CA LEU A 42 22.59 7.69 7.38
C LEU A 42 22.74 6.98 6.04
N ALA A 43 23.39 5.81 6.02
CA ALA A 43 23.55 5.05 4.81
C ALA A 43 22.27 4.28 4.44
N GLU A 44 21.86 4.36 3.17
CA GLU A 44 20.74 3.57 2.66
C GLU A 44 21.10 2.07 2.55
N ARG A 45 20.09 1.20 2.63
CA ARG A 45 20.23 -0.26 2.49
C ARG A 45 19.06 -0.83 1.71
N LYS A 46 19.33 -1.81 0.87
CA LYS A 46 18.30 -2.51 0.10
C LYS A 46 18.14 -3.96 0.52
N GLY A 47 16.96 -4.52 0.32
CA GLY A 47 16.67 -5.95 0.50
C GLY A 47 16.80 -6.43 1.94
N LEU A 48 16.47 -5.58 2.92
CA LEU A 48 16.44 -5.96 4.32
C LEU A 48 15.32 -6.98 4.56
N THR A 49 15.62 -8.00 5.36
CA THR A 49 14.69 -9.05 5.83
C THR A 49 14.61 -9.11 7.36
N ASP A 50 15.31 -8.20 8.04
CA ASP A 50 15.28 -7.99 9.49
C ASP A 50 15.51 -6.51 9.77
N TRP A 51 15.29 -6.08 11.01
CA TRP A 51 15.58 -4.73 11.45
C TRP A 51 17.02 -4.33 11.11
N PRO A 52 17.27 -3.13 10.54
CA PRO A 52 18.61 -2.72 10.14
C PRO A 52 19.60 -2.70 11.31
N LYS A 53 20.74 -3.37 11.13
CA LYS A 53 21.87 -3.45 12.07
C LYS A 53 23.13 -3.01 11.35
N ASP A 54 24.08 -2.45 12.11
CA ASP A 54 25.42 -2.07 11.62
C ASP A 54 25.39 -1.14 10.40
N VAL A 55 24.37 -0.30 10.31
CA VAL A 55 24.27 0.75 9.28
C VAL A 55 24.98 2.00 9.80
N PRO A 56 25.93 2.57 9.06
CA PRO A 56 26.54 3.85 9.43
C PRO A 56 25.47 4.93 9.60
N GLY A 57 25.47 5.58 10.77
CA GLY A 57 24.47 6.61 11.14
C GLY A 57 23.24 6.09 11.91
N LEU A 58 23.15 4.78 12.16
CA LEU A 58 22.16 4.17 13.07
C LEU A 58 22.77 4.04 14.48
N ASP A 59 22.03 4.48 15.50
CA ASP A 59 22.53 4.49 16.88
C ASP A 59 22.39 3.11 17.54
N GLY A 60 23.50 2.56 18.07
CA GLY A 60 23.56 1.35 18.90
C GLY A 60 23.26 0.04 18.16
N SER A 61 24.21 -0.89 18.09
CA SER A 61 24.03 -2.19 17.40
C SER A 61 22.90 -3.06 17.98
N GLU A 62 22.69 -2.97 19.30
CA GLU A 62 21.68 -3.74 20.04
C GLU A 62 20.31 -3.02 20.11
N ARG A 63 20.31 -1.68 20.18
CA ARG A 63 19.12 -0.81 20.30
C ARG A 63 18.91 0.09 19.08
N SER A 64 19.25 -0.43 17.89
CA SER A 64 19.19 0.28 16.61
C SER A 64 17.92 1.13 16.50
N THR A 65 18.10 2.45 16.49
CA THR A 65 17.00 3.42 16.35
C THR A 65 17.12 4.16 15.04
N ILE A 66 16.10 4.05 14.18
CA ILE A 66 16.02 4.81 12.92
C ILE A 66 15.65 6.24 13.29
N PRO A 67 16.52 7.25 13.02
CA PRO A 67 16.20 8.62 13.39
C PRO A 67 15.00 9.14 12.58
N PRO A 68 14.15 10.00 13.17
CA PRO A 68 12.97 10.55 12.47
C PRO A 68 13.38 11.42 11.28
N THR A 69 14.50 12.14 11.40
CA THR A 69 15.08 13.00 10.37
C THR A 69 16.60 12.90 10.38
N VAL A 70 17.21 13.06 9.22
CA VAL A 70 18.66 13.26 9.06
C VAL A 70 18.91 14.55 8.29
N GLU A 71 20.02 15.20 8.56
CA GLU A 71 20.44 16.41 7.84
C GLU A 71 21.71 16.08 7.07
N SER A 72 21.76 16.46 5.79
CA SER A 72 22.94 16.29 4.93
C SER A 72 23.29 17.63 4.30
N THR A 73 24.58 17.96 4.28
CA THR A 73 25.06 19.16 3.59
C THR A 73 25.30 18.82 2.12
N GLY A 74 24.48 19.37 1.24
CA GLY A 74 24.65 19.20 -0.20
C GLY A 74 25.91 19.89 -0.74
N THR A 75 26.28 19.59 -1.99
CA THR A 75 27.49 20.11 -2.65
C THR A 75 27.59 21.65 -2.69
N ALA A 76 26.45 22.34 -2.62
CA ALA A 76 26.35 23.80 -2.57
C ALA A 76 26.39 24.40 -1.15
N GLY A 77 26.66 23.60 -0.11
CA GLY A 77 26.67 24.02 1.29
C GLY A 77 25.28 24.17 1.94
N LEU A 78 24.21 23.86 1.20
CA LEU A 78 22.84 23.87 1.71
C LEU A 78 22.55 22.62 2.55
N VAL A 79 22.00 22.81 3.74
CA VAL A 79 21.55 21.71 4.60
C VAL A 79 20.18 21.22 4.10
N VAL A 80 20.12 19.98 3.66
CA VAL A 80 18.90 19.31 3.23
C VAL A 80 18.46 18.34 4.33
N ARG A 81 17.20 18.45 4.74
CA ARG A 81 16.56 17.51 5.66
C ARG A 81 15.99 16.33 4.87
N GLY A 82 16.26 15.12 5.33
CA GLY A 82 15.69 13.89 4.79
C GLY A 82 15.03 13.05 5.88
N TYR A 83 14.17 12.13 5.45
CA TYR A 83 13.30 11.34 6.32
C TYR A 83 13.58 9.84 6.14
N PRO A 84 14.44 9.24 6.98
CA PRO A 84 14.74 7.81 6.93
C PRO A 84 13.49 6.95 7.04
N THR A 85 13.32 6.05 6.10
CA THR A 85 12.07 5.31 5.92
C THR A 85 12.36 3.87 5.54
N LEU A 86 11.66 2.95 6.18
CA LEU A 86 11.56 1.57 5.71
C LEU A 86 10.49 1.53 4.62
N VAL A 87 10.88 1.33 3.37
CA VAL A 87 9.95 1.23 2.24
C VAL A 87 9.83 -0.23 1.84
N ALA A 88 8.62 -0.77 1.78
CA ALA A 88 8.42 -2.14 1.34
C ALA A 88 8.93 -2.32 -0.10
N ALA A 89 9.86 -3.24 -0.30
CA ALA A 89 10.39 -3.63 -1.60
C ALA A 89 9.73 -4.92 -2.13
N GLY A 90 8.98 -5.60 -1.27
CA GLY A 90 8.22 -6.81 -1.54
C GLY A 90 7.46 -7.25 -0.29
N PRO A 91 6.75 -8.40 -0.32
CA PRO A 91 5.96 -8.87 0.81
C PRO A 91 6.78 -9.09 2.09
N THR A 92 8.04 -9.52 1.95
CA THR A 92 8.94 -9.89 3.05
C THR A 92 10.29 -9.18 2.96
N THR A 93 10.33 -8.04 2.27
CA THR A 93 11.56 -7.28 2.06
C THR A 93 11.28 -5.79 2.13
N ALA A 94 12.21 -5.04 2.71
CA ALA A 94 12.14 -3.59 2.74
C ALA A 94 13.52 -2.95 2.46
N ASP A 95 13.49 -1.72 1.98
CA ASP A 95 14.66 -0.88 1.81
C ASP A 95 14.67 0.21 2.89
N LEU A 96 15.83 0.51 3.48
CA LEU A 96 16.05 1.71 4.26
C LEU A 96 16.53 2.82 3.33
N THR A 97 15.67 3.80 3.06
CA THR A 97 15.95 4.93 2.17
C THR A 97 15.61 6.26 2.83
N ILE A 98 16.15 7.36 2.33
CA ILE A 98 15.89 8.71 2.81
C ILE A 98 14.88 9.38 1.87
N LEU A 99 13.64 9.54 2.34
CA LEU A 99 12.59 10.22 1.59
C LEU A 99 12.69 11.76 1.74
N PRO A 100 12.18 12.53 0.77
CA PRO A 100 12.34 13.99 0.75
C PRO A 100 11.41 14.73 1.71
N ASP A 101 10.29 14.13 2.13
CA ASP A 101 9.30 14.77 2.98
C ASP A 101 8.70 13.82 4.04
N ALA A 102 8.10 14.42 5.08
CA ALA A 102 7.55 13.71 6.22
C ALA A 102 6.28 12.90 5.87
N GLN A 103 5.47 13.36 4.91
CA GLN A 103 4.24 12.67 4.52
C GLN A 103 4.56 11.37 3.78
N ALA A 104 5.55 11.39 2.89
CA ALA A 104 6.04 10.20 2.22
C ALA A 104 6.59 9.16 3.22
N GLN A 105 7.34 9.60 4.24
CA GLN A 105 7.78 8.74 5.34
C GLN A 105 6.59 8.13 6.08
N GLU A 106 5.60 8.93 6.48
CA GLU A 106 4.43 8.45 7.23
C GLU A 106 3.63 7.39 6.45
N ARG A 107 3.47 7.57 5.13
CA ARG A 107 2.77 6.61 4.26
C ARG A 107 3.53 5.30 4.06
N ALA A 108 4.84 5.36 3.82
CA ALA A 108 5.61 4.19 3.41
C ALA A 108 6.15 3.38 4.59
N HIS A 109 6.48 4.03 5.72
CA HIS A 109 7.23 3.39 6.81
C HIS A 109 6.51 2.17 7.39
N GLY A 110 5.20 2.28 7.61
CA GLY A 110 4.42 1.20 8.23
C GLY A 110 4.37 -0.07 7.38
N GLU A 111 4.34 0.06 6.05
CA GLU A 111 4.41 -1.08 5.14
C GLU A 111 5.79 -1.75 5.18
N GLY A 112 6.88 -0.97 5.22
CA GLY A 112 8.23 -1.52 5.37
C GLY A 112 8.42 -2.26 6.69
N VAL A 113 7.89 -1.71 7.80
CA VAL A 113 7.88 -2.39 9.12
C VAL A 113 7.12 -3.70 9.05
N THR A 114 5.95 -3.72 8.40
CA THR A 114 5.14 -4.93 8.22
C THR A 114 5.87 -5.97 7.38
N ALA A 115 6.55 -5.55 6.30
CA ALA A 115 7.32 -6.44 5.44
C ALA A 115 8.50 -7.11 6.19
N LEU A 116 9.24 -6.35 7.01
CA LEU A 116 10.29 -6.91 7.85
C LEU A 116 9.73 -7.84 8.93
N ALA A 117 8.59 -7.50 9.53
CA ALA A 117 7.95 -8.37 10.51
C ALA A 117 7.53 -9.69 9.87
N LEU A 118 6.90 -9.65 8.69
CA LEU A 118 6.52 -10.85 7.96
C LEU A 118 7.75 -11.68 7.55
N ALA A 119 8.84 -11.06 7.12
CA ALA A 119 10.10 -11.76 6.82
C ALA A 119 10.61 -12.60 8.00
N ARG A 120 10.39 -12.11 9.23
CA ARG A 120 10.81 -12.74 10.49
C ARG A 120 9.87 -13.83 11.00
N THR A 121 8.65 -13.91 10.44
CA THR A 121 7.58 -14.78 10.92
C THR A 121 6.95 -15.65 9.83
N GLN A 122 7.40 -15.52 8.59
CA GLN A 122 6.84 -16.23 7.45
C GLN A 122 6.85 -17.74 7.67
N LEU A 123 5.73 -18.36 7.35
CA LEU A 123 5.50 -19.78 7.48
C LEU A 123 5.99 -20.52 6.23
N PRO A 124 6.60 -21.71 6.38
CA PRO A 124 6.85 -22.60 5.25
C PRO A 124 5.56 -22.92 4.50
N VAL A 125 5.61 -23.01 3.17
CA VAL A 125 4.43 -23.30 2.34
C VAL A 125 3.71 -24.57 2.78
N ALA A 126 4.46 -25.64 3.08
CA ALA A 126 3.91 -26.90 3.58
C ALA A 126 3.15 -26.74 4.91
N ARG A 127 3.59 -25.83 5.79
CA ARG A 127 2.90 -25.54 7.06
C ARG A 127 1.51 -24.97 6.80
N VAL A 128 1.41 -24.02 5.86
CA VAL A 128 0.14 -23.40 5.46
C VAL A 128 -0.78 -24.41 4.77
N THR A 129 -0.28 -25.13 3.77
CA THR A 129 -1.09 -26.04 2.96
C THR A 129 -1.57 -27.28 3.72
N SER A 130 -0.80 -27.74 4.73
CA SER A 130 -1.19 -28.90 5.56
C SER A 130 -2.50 -28.72 6.33
N ARG A 131 -2.93 -27.47 6.57
CA ARG A 131 -4.18 -27.17 7.28
C ARG A 131 -5.41 -27.13 6.38
N TRP A 132 -5.24 -27.21 5.05
CA TRP A 132 -6.34 -27.14 4.11
C TRP A 132 -7.15 -28.43 4.09
N ARG A 133 -8.48 -28.30 4.13
CA ARG A 133 -9.41 -29.42 3.99
C ARG A 133 -9.49 -29.87 2.53
N PRO A 134 -9.87 -31.13 2.23
CA PRO A 134 -9.90 -31.64 0.85
C PRO A 134 -10.66 -30.77 -0.15
N LYS A 135 -11.80 -30.19 0.25
CA LYS A 135 -12.57 -29.24 -0.58
C LYS A 135 -11.81 -27.93 -0.83
N GLU A 136 -11.09 -27.42 0.17
CA GLU A 136 -10.30 -26.19 0.05
C GLU A 136 -9.11 -26.39 -0.89
N ILE A 137 -8.42 -27.54 -0.80
CA ILE A 137 -7.31 -27.88 -1.69
C ILE A 137 -7.74 -27.78 -3.15
N LEU A 138 -8.85 -28.42 -3.53
CA LEU A 138 -9.35 -28.42 -4.91
C LEU A 138 -9.72 -27.01 -5.40
N VAL A 139 -10.33 -26.21 -4.54
CA VAL A 139 -10.77 -24.86 -4.90
C VAL A 139 -9.57 -23.91 -5.02
N LEU A 140 -8.67 -23.92 -4.05
CA LEU A 140 -7.46 -23.09 -4.02
C LEU A 140 -6.47 -23.47 -5.12
N ALA A 141 -6.40 -24.75 -5.49
CA ALA A 141 -5.54 -25.23 -6.58
C ALA A 141 -5.90 -24.66 -7.95
N ALA A 142 -7.14 -24.18 -8.15
CA ALA A 142 -7.54 -23.49 -9.36
C ALA A 142 -7.89 -22.01 -9.10
N SER A 143 -7.16 -21.42 -8.17
CA SER A 143 -7.04 -19.98 -8.00
C SER A 143 -6.34 -19.34 -9.23
N PRO A 144 -6.43 -18.01 -9.42
CA PRO A 144 -5.80 -17.34 -10.56
C PRO A 144 -4.27 -17.22 -10.43
N TYR A 145 -3.68 -17.67 -9.33
CA TYR A 145 -2.24 -17.54 -9.09
C TYR A 145 -1.45 -18.51 -9.96
N SER A 146 -0.23 -18.10 -10.33
CA SER A 146 0.68 -18.92 -11.13
C SER A 146 1.18 -20.17 -10.40
N SER A 147 1.17 -20.17 -9.06
CA SER A 147 1.55 -21.31 -8.24
C SER A 147 0.94 -21.27 -6.84
N THR A 148 1.03 -22.39 -6.11
CA THR A 148 0.59 -22.47 -4.72
C THR A 148 1.42 -21.54 -3.82
N GLU A 149 2.72 -21.41 -4.10
CA GLU A 149 3.64 -20.51 -3.40
C GLU A 149 3.21 -19.05 -3.56
N ALA A 150 2.80 -18.64 -4.77
CA ALA A 150 2.33 -17.29 -5.02
C ALA A 150 1.02 -16.98 -4.27
N LEU A 151 0.09 -17.92 -4.24
CA LEU A 151 -1.13 -17.80 -3.43
C LEU A 151 -0.77 -17.71 -1.93
N VAL A 152 0.09 -18.59 -1.43
CA VAL A 152 0.49 -18.61 -0.02
C VAL A 152 1.23 -17.31 0.37
N ALA A 153 2.05 -16.75 -0.50
CA ALA A 153 2.70 -15.46 -0.25
C ALA A 153 1.65 -14.33 -0.09
N ASP A 154 0.63 -14.30 -0.95
CA ASP A 154 -0.42 -13.29 -0.90
C ASP A 154 -1.35 -13.45 0.32
N LEU A 155 -1.68 -14.69 0.68
CA LEU A 155 -2.40 -15.03 1.93
C LEU A 155 -1.63 -14.53 3.16
N GLN A 156 -0.31 -14.77 3.21
CA GLN A 156 0.54 -14.35 4.32
C GLN A 156 0.68 -12.84 4.41
N LEU A 157 0.77 -12.13 3.29
CA LEU A 157 0.82 -10.67 3.29
C LEU A 157 -0.50 -10.05 3.81
N ALA A 158 -1.65 -10.56 3.37
CA ALA A 158 -2.95 -10.11 3.87
C ALA A 158 -3.13 -10.39 5.37
N ALA A 159 -2.70 -11.56 5.83
CA ALA A 159 -2.74 -11.92 7.24
C ALA A 159 -1.80 -11.05 8.08
N ALA A 160 -0.57 -10.80 7.61
CA ALA A 160 0.40 -9.94 8.29
C ALA A 160 -0.12 -8.51 8.46
N ARG A 161 -0.74 -7.94 7.41
CA ARG A 161 -1.39 -6.61 7.49
C ARG A 161 -2.51 -6.58 8.53
N THR A 162 -3.30 -7.66 8.62
CA THR A 162 -4.38 -7.77 9.60
C THR A 162 -3.83 -7.84 11.04
N VAL A 163 -2.81 -8.65 11.28
CA VAL A 163 -2.16 -8.76 12.59
C VAL A 163 -1.44 -7.46 12.97
N ALA A 164 -0.80 -6.79 12.00
CA ALA A 164 -0.16 -5.50 12.24
C ALA A 164 -1.18 -4.41 12.64
N ALA A 165 -2.35 -4.37 11.98
CA ALA A 165 -3.44 -3.47 12.37
C ALA A 165 -4.05 -3.83 13.75
N GLN A 166 -4.02 -5.11 14.15
CA GLN A 166 -4.37 -5.52 15.52
C GLN A 166 -3.34 -5.04 16.53
N TRP A 167 -2.05 -5.16 16.21
CA TRP A 167 -0.98 -4.63 17.03
C TRP A 167 -1.17 -3.14 17.28
N GLU A 168 -1.42 -2.32 16.24
CA GLU A 168 -1.65 -0.87 16.39
C GLU A 168 -2.79 -0.54 17.36
N ARG A 169 -3.91 -1.28 17.27
CA ARG A 169 -5.07 -1.11 18.17
C ARG A 169 -4.73 -1.47 19.61
N SER A 170 -3.94 -2.53 19.81
CA SER A 170 -3.59 -3.02 21.15
C SER A 170 -2.47 -2.22 21.83
N SER A 171 -1.51 -1.73 21.05
CA SER A 171 -0.36 -0.97 21.55
C SER A 171 -0.65 0.53 21.65
N GLY A 172 -1.66 1.03 20.93
CA GLY A 172 -1.95 2.46 20.81
C GLY A 172 -0.91 3.23 19.98
N ARG A 173 -0.04 2.52 19.25
CA ARG A 173 1.04 3.10 18.44
C ARG A 173 0.82 2.76 16.97
N ARG A 174 1.03 3.73 16.08
CA ARG A 174 0.95 3.48 14.63
C ARG A 174 2.22 2.80 14.12
N LEU A 175 2.10 1.94 13.11
CA LEU A 175 3.23 1.29 12.43
C LEU A 175 4.20 2.33 11.85
N ALA A 176 3.66 3.45 11.36
CA ALA A 176 4.43 4.58 10.85
C ALA A 176 5.33 5.25 11.90
N GLU A 177 5.13 4.98 13.20
CA GLU A 177 5.89 5.54 14.34
C GLU A 177 6.91 4.54 14.92
N VAL A 178 6.96 3.31 14.39
CA VAL A 178 7.94 2.30 14.84
C VAL A 178 9.32 2.73 14.36
N ARG A 179 10.17 3.17 15.28
CA ARG A 179 11.55 3.62 14.98
C ARG A 179 12.61 2.88 15.79
N GLU A 180 12.19 2.15 16.80
CA GLU A 180 13.08 1.44 17.72
C GLU A 180 12.96 -0.06 17.50
N ARG A 181 14.09 -0.75 17.48
CA ARG A 181 14.12 -2.22 17.35
C ARG A 181 13.27 -2.92 18.40
N ALA A 182 13.27 -2.44 19.65
CA ALA A 182 12.52 -3.06 20.74
C ALA A 182 11.01 -3.10 20.43
N VAL A 183 10.46 -1.99 19.92
CA VAL A 183 9.05 -1.88 19.50
C VAL A 183 8.77 -2.78 18.30
N PHE A 184 9.70 -2.88 17.35
CA PHE A 184 9.58 -3.83 16.24
C PHE A 184 9.52 -5.30 16.72
N GLU A 185 10.34 -5.68 17.70
CA GLU A 185 10.33 -7.05 18.24
C GLU A 185 9.01 -7.37 18.98
N GLU A 186 8.31 -6.38 19.54
CA GLU A 186 6.94 -6.55 20.07
C GLU A 186 5.94 -6.92 18.97
N LEU A 187 5.99 -6.23 17.82
CA LEU A 187 5.18 -6.56 16.65
C LEU A 187 5.51 -7.98 16.14
N VAL A 188 6.79 -8.32 16.04
CA VAL A 188 7.23 -9.66 15.63
C VAL A 188 6.71 -10.72 16.60
N ALA A 189 6.73 -10.46 17.91
CA ALA A 189 6.24 -11.39 18.92
C ALA A 189 4.74 -11.67 18.75
N LEU A 190 3.91 -10.63 18.58
CA LEU A 190 2.49 -10.81 18.29
C LEU A 190 2.27 -11.53 16.96
N MET A 191 3.02 -11.15 15.92
CA MET A 191 2.88 -11.77 14.60
C MET A 191 3.26 -13.25 14.64
N ARG A 192 4.27 -13.67 15.39
CA ARG A 192 4.58 -15.10 15.59
C ARG A 192 3.45 -15.87 16.24
N GLN A 193 2.73 -15.23 17.16
CA GLN A 193 1.63 -15.85 17.88
C GLN A 193 0.39 -16.01 16.99
N ASP A 194 0.04 -14.98 16.24
CA ASP A 194 -1.29 -14.89 15.62
C ASP A 194 -1.28 -15.16 14.10
N LEU A 195 -0.12 -15.08 13.43
CA LEU A 195 -0.05 -15.16 11.96
C LEU A 195 -0.58 -16.49 11.39
N GLU A 196 -0.26 -17.62 12.01
CA GLU A 196 -0.68 -18.93 11.47
C GLU A 196 -2.21 -19.08 11.42
N ASP A 197 -2.89 -18.69 12.49
CA ASP A 197 -4.35 -18.77 12.55
C ASP A 197 -5.01 -17.72 11.65
N GLU A 198 -4.44 -16.52 11.54
CA GLU A 198 -4.95 -15.50 10.61
C GLU A 198 -4.75 -15.91 9.14
N VAL A 199 -3.61 -16.50 8.78
CA VAL A 199 -3.39 -17.08 7.43
C VAL A 199 -4.44 -18.14 7.12
N TYR A 200 -4.77 -19.01 8.07
CA TYR A 200 -5.81 -19.99 7.90
C TYR A 200 -7.19 -19.35 7.71
N ARG A 201 -7.53 -18.31 8.50
CA ARG A 201 -8.79 -17.56 8.39
C ARG A 201 -8.93 -16.90 7.01
N VAL A 202 -7.87 -16.26 6.53
CA VAL A 202 -7.80 -15.66 5.19
C VAL A 202 -7.98 -16.74 4.11
N ALA A 203 -7.28 -17.88 4.22
CA ALA A 203 -7.41 -18.98 3.26
C ALA A 203 -8.85 -19.52 3.15
N GLN A 204 -9.57 -19.62 4.28
CA GLN A 204 -10.97 -20.03 4.28
C GLN A 204 -11.88 -19.02 3.56
N VAL A 205 -11.65 -17.71 3.75
CA VAL A 205 -12.38 -16.67 3.01
C VAL A 205 -12.10 -16.80 1.52
N VAL A 206 -10.83 -16.93 1.13
CA VAL A 206 -10.40 -17.07 -0.26
C VAL A 206 -11.00 -18.33 -0.92
N ALA A 207 -11.04 -19.46 -0.22
CA ALA A 207 -11.69 -20.67 -0.73
C ALA A 207 -13.20 -20.45 -0.98
N ARG A 208 -13.90 -19.70 -0.12
CA ARG A 208 -15.30 -19.33 -0.38
C ARG A 208 -15.40 -18.38 -1.58
N THR A 209 -14.55 -17.35 -1.64
CA THR A 209 -14.51 -16.39 -2.76
C THR A 209 -14.32 -17.10 -4.10
N LEU A 210 -13.37 -18.02 -4.20
CA LEU A 210 -13.13 -18.78 -5.44
C LEU A 210 -14.28 -19.74 -5.77
N SER A 211 -14.99 -20.25 -4.77
CA SER A 211 -16.19 -21.06 -5.00
C SER A 211 -17.32 -20.22 -5.60
N GLU A 212 -17.55 -19.03 -5.06
CA GLU A 212 -18.55 -18.07 -5.61
C GLU A 212 -18.14 -17.55 -6.98
N ARG A 213 -16.84 -17.37 -7.23
CA ARG A 213 -16.34 -17.01 -8.58
C ARG A 213 -16.73 -18.07 -9.61
N ARG A 214 -16.56 -19.36 -9.29
CA ARG A 214 -17.00 -20.46 -10.17
C ARG A 214 -18.51 -20.48 -10.36
N ALA A 215 -19.28 -20.13 -9.34
CA ALA A 215 -20.73 -20.02 -9.45
C ALA A 215 -21.13 -18.91 -10.42
N VAL A 216 -20.43 -17.76 -10.40
CA VAL A 216 -20.59 -16.69 -11.40
C VAL A 216 -20.26 -17.21 -12.80
N ASP A 217 -19.10 -17.86 -12.98
CA ASP A 217 -18.69 -18.37 -14.29
C ASP A 217 -19.74 -19.36 -14.85
N LYS A 218 -20.25 -20.27 -14.00
CA LYS A 218 -21.33 -21.20 -14.37
C LYS A 218 -22.64 -20.49 -14.73
N ALA A 219 -23.06 -19.49 -13.95
CA ALA A 219 -24.27 -18.73 -14.23
C ALA A 219 -24.16 -18.02 -15.58
N VAL A 220 -23.00 -17.45 -15.88
CA VAL A 220 -22.73 -16.79 -17.16
C VAL A 220 -22.71 -17.78 -18.32
N GLU A 221 -22.12 -18.97 -18.15
CA GLU A 221 -22.09 -20.02 -19.19
C GLU A 221 -23.45 -20.64 -19.47
N ALA A 222 -24.34 -20.69 -18.47
CA ALA A 222 -25.69 -21.25 -18.61
C ALA A 222 -26.59 -20.41 -19.54
N HIS A 223 -26.27 -19.14 -19.76
CA HIS A 223 -27.09 -18.20 -20.54
C HIS A 223 -26.41 -17.84 -21.86
N THR A 224 -27.11 -18.08 -22.98
CA THR A 224 -26.60 -17.82 -24.34
C THR A 224 -27.43 -16.82 -25.14
N SER A 225 -28.44 -16.22 -24.51
CA SER A 225 -29.32 -15.24 -25.17
C SER A 225 -28.54 -14.00 -25.63
N LEU A 226 -28.72 -13.63 -26.91
CA LEU A 226 -28.12 -12.42 -27.49
C LEU A 226 -28.53 -11.15 -26.72
N ALA A 227 -29.74 -11.13 -26.15
CA ALA A 227 -30.25 -10.00 -25.38
C ALA A 227 -29.49 -9.78 -24.06
N LEU A 228 -28.81 -10.80 -23.53
CA LEU A 228 -28.06 -10.72 -22.28
C LEU A 228 -26.56 -10.50 -22.49
N LEU A 229 -26.05 -10.51 -23.72
CA LEU A 229 -24.60 -10.47 -23.98
C LEU A 229 -23.90 -9.31 -23.26
N SER A 230 -24.50 -8.11 -23.29
CA SER A 230 -23.92 -6.95 -22.60
C SER A 230 -23.86 -7.15 -21.08
N THR A 231 -24.94 -7.65 -20.46
CA THR A 231 -24.96 -7.95 -19.01
C THR A 231 -23.96 -9.04 -18.66
N LEU A 232 -23.89 -10.12 -19.44
CA LEU A 232 -22.95 -11.22 -19.21
C LEU A 232 -21.49 -10.75 -19.32
N GLN A 233 -21.18 -9.90 -20.29
CA GLN A 233 -19.85 -9.29 -20.42
C GLN A 233 -19.51 -8.42 -19.20
N GLN A 234 -20.42 -7.52 -18.80
CA GLN A 234 -20.22 -6.67 -17.61
C GLN A 234 -19.99 -7.50 -16.34
N VAL A 235 -20.72 -8.61 -16.17
CA VAL A 235 -20.56 -9.51 -15.03
C VAL A 235 -19.18 -10.19 -15.05
N ARG A 236 -18.73 -10.69 -16.21
CA ARG A 236 -17.39 -11.30 -16.36
C ARG A 236 -16.30 -10.28 -16.03
N GLU A 237 -16.40 -9.08 -16.59
CA GLU A 237 -15.44 -7.99 -16.36
C GLU A 237 -15.40 -7.59 -14.89
N HIS A 238 -16.57 -7.42 -14.25
CA HIS A 238 -16.62 -7.05 -12.83
C HIS A 238 -16.07 -8.15 -11.93
N ALA A 239 -16.41 -9.43 -12.18
CA ALA A 239 -15.85 -10.56 -11.44
C ALA A 239 -14.31 -10.64 -11.55
N ALA A 240 -13.75 -10.26 -12.70
CA ALA A 240 -12.31 -10.18 -12.89
C ALA A 240 -11.65 -9.04 -12.09
N THR A 241 -12.37 -7.96 -11.77
CA THR A 241 -11.87 -6.91 -10.87
C THR A 241 -11.84 -7.32 -9.39
N LEU A 242 -12.61 -8.35 -9.01
CA LEU A 242 -12.68 -8.85 -7.63
C LEU A 242 -11.71 -10.03 -7.39
N VAL A 243 -11.43 -10.82 -8.43
CA VAL A 243 -10.57 -12.01 -8.35
C VAL A 243 -9.56 -11.99 -9.50
N TYR A 244 -8.31 -11.67 -9.15
CA TYR A 244 -7.14 -11.57 -10.03
C TYR A 244 -5.88 -11.94 -9.22
N PRO A 245 -4.73 -12.25 -9.84
CA PRO A 245 -3.50 -12.54 -9.08
C PRO A 245 -3.11 -11.35 -8.18
N GLY A 246 -3.05 -11.56 -6.86
CA GLY A 246 -2.74 -10.51 -5.88
C GLY A 246 -3.97 -9.88 -5.21
N PHE A 247 -5.19 -10.36 -5.51
CA PHE A 247 -6.41 -9.76 -4.97
C PHE A 247 -6.52 -9.88 -3.45
N VAL A 248 -5.86 -10.85 -2.81
CA VAL A 248 -6.02 -11.14 -1.38
C VAL A 248 -5.40 -10.03 -0.54
N SER A 249 -4.13 -9.68 -0.78
CA SER A 249 -3.49 -8.59 -0.03
C SER A 249 -3.86 -7.21 -0.53
N ALA A 250 -4.28 -7.07 -1.78
CA ALA A 250 -4.77 -5.80 -2.33
C ALA A 250 -6.15 -5.41 -1.78
N THR A 251 -6.95 -6.39 -1.32
CA THR A 251 -8.24 -6.14 -0.70
C THR A 251 -8.07 -5.76 0.77
N PRO A 252 -8.62 -4.62 1.25
CA PRO A 252 -8.61 -4.29 2.67
C PRO A 252 -9.19 -5.42 3.51
N ALA A 253 -8.59 -5.70 4.67
CA ALA A 253 -8.96 -6.86 5.51
C ALA A 253 -10.45 -6.90 5.89
N GLY A 254 -11.06 -5.73 6.14
CA GLY A 254 -12.49 -5.61 6.44
C GLY A 254 -13.40 -5.91 5.25
N GLU A 255 -12.91 -5.77 4.02
CA GLU A 255 -13.67 -6.00 2.78
C GLU A 255 -13.45 -7.41 2.22
N LEU A 256 -12.30 -8.03 2.52
CA LEU A 256 -11.95 -9.37 2.04
C LEU A 256 -13.02 -10.41 2.42
N VAL A 257 -13.56 -10.30 3.64
CA VAL A 257 -14.62 -11.18 4.15
C VAL A 257 -15.93 -11.07 3.36
N HIS A 258 -16.13 -9.99 2.60
CA HIS A 258 -17.33 -9.71 1.82
C HIS A 258 -17.22 -10.13 0.35
N LEU A 259 -16.03 -10.44 -0.16
CA LEU A 259 -15.86 -10.89 -1.54
C LEU A 259 -16.78 -12.05 -1.96
N PRO A 260 -17.01 -13.10 -1.14
CA PRO A 260 -17.96 -14.15 -1.50
C PRO A 260 -19.37 -13.58 -1.76
N ARG A 261 -19.85 -12.66 -0.92
CA ARG A 261 -21.17 -12.04 -1.07
C ARG A 261 -21.25 -11.16 -2.33
N PHE A 262 -20.19 -10.42 -2.66
CA PHE A 262 -20.16 -9.60 -3.88
C PHE A 262 -20.22 -10.47 -5.14
N LEU A 263 -19.52 -11.61 -5.17
CA LEU A 263 -19.60 -12.57 -6.27
C LEU A 263 -20.96 -13.27 -6.31
N GLN A 264 -21.53 -13.63 -5.17
CA GLN A 264 -22.88 -14.20 -5.12
C GLN A 264 -23.93 -13.24 -5.70
N ALA A 265 -23.78 -11.93 -5.44
CA ALA A 265 -24.66 -10.91 -6.03
C ALA A 265 -24.54 -10.85 -7.56
N LEU A 266 -23.36 -11.11 -8.12
CA LEU A 266 -23.17 -11.19 -9.56
C LEU A 266 -23.89 -12.40 -10.18
N ALA A 267 -23.83 -13.57 -9.55
CA ALA A 267 -24.58 -14.74 -10.02
C ALA A 267 -26.09 -14.48 -10.00
N ILE A 268 -26.62 -13.88 -8.91
CA ILE A 268 -28.03 -13.49 -8.80
C ILE A 268 -28.42 -12.46 -9.88
N ARG A 269 -27.54 -11.52 -10.20
CA ARG A 269 -27.78 -10.54 -11.27
C ARG A 269 -27.99 -11.24 -12.62
N VAL A 270 -27.16 -12.22 -12.95
CA VAL A 270 -27.28 -12.99 -14.20
C VAL A 270 -28.65 -13.67 -14.27
N ASP A 271 -29.04 -14.39 -13.23
CA ASP A 271 -30.32 -15.11 -13.19
C ASP A 271 -31.53 -14.17 -13.28
N LYS A 272 -31.48 -12.99 -12.64
CA LYS A 272 -32.56 -12.00 -12.70
C LYS A 272 -32.64 -11.29 -14.05
N ALA A 273 -31.50 -11.00 -14.67
CA ALA A 273 -31.43 -10.26 -15.92
C ALA A 273 -32.15 -10.98 -17.06
N GLU A 274 -32.18 -12.31 -17.06
CA GLU A 274 -32.96 -13.10 -18.03
C GLU A 274 -34.44 -12.75 -18.02
N SER A 275 -35.03 -12.62 -16.82
CA SER A 275 -36.45 -12.33 -16.64
C SER A 275 -36.82 -10.87 -16.87
N SER A 276 -35.88 -9.93 -16.70
CA SER A 276 -36.15 -8.49 -16.80
C SER A 276 -34.93 -7.67 -17.27
N PRO A 277 -34.50 -7.80 -18.55
CA PRO A 277 -33.30 -7.14 -19.05
C PRO A 277 -33.32 -5.60 -18.96
N SER A 278 -34.47 -4.97 -19.20
CA SER A 278 -34.61 -3.50 -19.13
C SER A 278 -34.45 -2.96 -17.71
N GLN A 279 -34.91 -3.72 -16.70
CA GLN A 279 -34.73 -3.37 -15.31
C GLN A 279 -33.27 -3.53 -14.89
N ASP A 280 -32.60 -4.62 -15.30
CA ASP A 280 -31.15 -4.78 -15.08
C ASP A 280 -30.37 -3.59 -15.66
N ALA A 281 -30.66 -3.19 -16.90
CA ALA A 281 -30.00 -2.07 -17.54
C ALA A 281 -30.18 -0.74 -16.78
N ALA A 282 -31.37 -0.47 -16.25
CA ALA A 282 -31.63 0.73 -15.45
C ALA A 282 -30.85 0.73 -14.11
N LEU A 283 -30.69 -0.44 -13.47
CA LEU A 283 -29.89 -0.60 -12.26
C LEU A 283 -28.39 -0.50 -12.56
N ALA A 284 -27.94 -1.11 -13.67
CA ALA A 284 -26.56 -1.03 -14.14
C ALA A 284 -26.14 0.42 -14.42
N TYR A 285 -27.04 1.24 -14.98
CA TYR A 285 -26.79 2.66 -15.21
C TYR A 285 -26.48 3.42 -13.91
N GLN A 286 -27.15 3.12 -12.80
CA GLN A 286 -26.85 3.74 -11.50
C GLN A 286 -25.46 3.36 -10.98
N VAL A 287 -25.02 2.13 -11.25
CA VAL A 287 -23.67 1.68 -10.91
C VAL A 287 -22.64 2.42 -11.76
N THR A 288 -22.86 2.53 -13.07
CA THR A 288 -21.97 3.28 -13.97
C THR A 288 -21.81 4.73 -13.52
N GLN A 289 -22.91 5.40 -13.13
CA GLN A 289 -22.82 6.74 -12.55
C GLN A 289 -21.91 6.78 -11.32
N ALA A 290 -22.04 5.84 -10.40
CA ALA A 290 -21.19 5.77 -9.21
C ALA A 290 -19.70 5.55 -9.55
N GLU A 291 -19.42 4.73 -10.55
CA GLU A 291 -18.06 4.47 -11.04
C GLU A 291 -17.45 5.68 -11.73
N GLU A 292 -18.22 6.40 -12.56
CA GLU A 292 -17.80 7.65 -13.19
C GLU A 292 -17.44 8.71 -12.15
N MET A 293 -18.23 8.83 -11.07
CA MET A 293 -17.92 9.74 -9.97
C MET A 293 -16.61 9.38 -9.27
N LEU A 294 -16.36 8.08 -9.04
CA LEU A 294 -15.10 7.62 -8.46
C LEU A 294 -13.92 7.90 -9.40
N ALA A 295 -14.09 7.66 -10.71
CA ALA A 295 -13.07 7.93 -11.71
C ALA A 295 -12.70 9.42 -11.76
N GLN A 296 -13.70 10.31 -11.74
CA GLN A 296 -13.49 11.76 -11.68
C GLN A 296 -12.79 12.18 -10.38
N ALA A 297 -13.16 11.60 -9.23
CA ALA A 297 -12.49 11.88 -7.97
C ALA A 297 -11.02 11.46 -7.98
N ARG A 298 -10.70 10.28 -8.54
CA ARG A 298 -9.31 9.83 -8.74
C ARG A 298 -8.53 10.77 -9.65
N GLN A 299 -9.14 11.23 -10.74
CA GLN A 299 -8.50 12.18 -11.66
C GLN A 299 -8.18 13.52 -10.98
N ARG A 300 -9.10 14.04 -10.15
CA ARG A 300 -8.85 15.25 -9.35
C ARG A 300 -7.73 15.02 -8.34
N ALA A 301 -7.74 13.88 -7.64
CA ALA A 301 -6.73 13.52 -6.67
C ALA A 301 -5.31 13.41 -7.27
N ALA A 302 -5.19 12.90 -8.50
CA ALA A 302 -3.90 12.74 -9.19
C ALA A 302 -3.17 14.07 -9.49
N GLY A 303 -3.90 15.19 -9.52
CA GLY A 303 -3.31 16.52 -9.71
C GLY A 303 -2.89 17.23 -8.42
N LEU A 304 -3.09 16.59 -7.26
CA LEU A 304 -2.84 17.15 -5.94
C LEU A 304 -1.68 16.41 -5.26
N PRO A 305 -1.01 17.03 -4.27
CA PRO A 305 -0.06 16.30 -3.43
C PRO A 305 -0.71 15.07 -2.82
N ASP A 306 0.04 13.98 -2.78
CA ASP A 306 -0.38 12.72 -2.18
C ASP A 306 -0.89 12.93 -0.75
N ASP A 307 -2.03 12.31 -0.42
CA ASP A 307 -2.68 12.45 0.87
C ASP A 307 -3.30 11.11 1.30
N ALA A 308 -2.93 10.62 2.48
CA ALA A 308 -3.34 9.30 2.96
C ALA A 308 -4.83 9.22 3.29
N GLU A 309 -5.42 10.32 3.79
CA GLU A 309 -6.85 10.37 4.08
C GLU A 309 -7.66 10.38 2.78
N ARG A 310 -7.21 11.14 1.78
CA ARG A 310 -7.80 11.16 0.44
C ARG A 310 -7.77 9.78 -0.21
N GLU A 311 -6.64 9.08 -0.14
CA GLU A 311 -6.53 7.70 -0.66
C GLU A 311 -7.46 6.75 0.10
N ALA A 312 -7.53 6.85 1.43
CA ALA A 312 -8.46 6.05 2.23
C ALA A 312 -9.93 6.29 1.84
N VAL A 313 -10.31 7.54 1.53
CA VAL A 313 -11.65 7.89 1.03
C VAL A 313 -11.92 7.27 -0.34
N LEU A 314 -10.95 7.30 -1.26
CA LEU A 314 -11.07 6.68 -2.59
C LEU A 314 -11.23 5.16 -2.50
N VAL A 315 -10.44 4.50 -1.64
CA VAL A 315 -10.57 3.07 -1.34
C VAL A 315 -11.95 2.77 -0.75
N GLN A 316 -12.39 3.54 0.26
CA GLN A 316 -13.70 3.36 0.88
C GLN A 316 -14.84 3.51 -0.14
N ALA A 317 -14.76 4.51 -1.02
CA ALA A 317 -15.78 4.72 -2.05
C ALA A 317 -15.85 3.55 -3.04
N ARG A 318 -14.71 2.98 -3.45
CA ARG A 318 -14.66 1.79 -4.31
C ARG A 318 -15.40 0.60 -3.69
N TRP A 319 -15.26 0.35 -2.40
CA TRP A 319 -15.97 -0.74 -1.73
C TRP A 319 -17.43 -0.42 -1.44
N LEU A 320 -17.76 0.85 -1.20
CA LEU A 320 -19.15 1.30 -1.09
C LEU A 320 -19.93 1.10 -2.39
N ILE A 321 -19.28 1.17 -3.56
CA ILE A 321 -19.90 0.81 -4.85
C ILE A 321 -20.21 -0.69 -4.92
N GLU A 322 -19.41 -1.56 -4.32
CA GLU A 322 -19.73 -2.99 -4.24
C GLU A 322 -20.97 -3.25 -3.37
N GLU A 323 -21.11 -2.52 -2.26
CA GLU A 323 -22.36 -2.55 -1.48
C GLU A 323 -23.56 -2.03 -2.30
N LEU A 324 -23.36 -0.99 -3.12
CA LEU A 324 -24.41 -0.45 -3.98
C LEU A 324 -24.89 -1.54 -4.95
N ARG A 325 -23.98 -2.29 -5.57
CA ARG A 325 -24.33 -3.41 -6.45
C ARG A 325 -25.15 -4.48 -5.73
N VAL A 326 -24.76 -4.89 -4.53
CA VAL A 326 -25.55 -5.85 -3.74
C VAL A 326 -26.94 -5.30 -3.47
N SER A 327 -27.06 -4.03 -3.09
CA SER A 327 -28.37 -3.40 -2.82
C SER A 327 -29.29 -3.31 -4.05
N LEU A 328 -28.72 -3.17 -5.25
CA LEU A 328 -29.48 -3.03 -6.49
C LEU A 328 -29.87 -4.40 -7.07
N PHE A 329 -28.95 -5.36 -7.11
CA PHE A 329 -29.16 -6.62 -7.81
C PHE A 329 -29.58 -7.78 -6.88
N ALA A 330 -29.18 -7.76 -5.61
CA ALA A 330 -29.28 -8.90 -4.70
C ALA A 330 -29.70 -8.49 -3.28
N GLN A 331 -30.85 -7.82 -3.15
CA GLN A 331 -31.36 -7.30 -1.87
C GLN A 331 -31.42 -8.36 -0.75
N THR A 332 -31.71 -9.61 -1.11
CA THR A 332 -31.83 -10.74 -0.18
C THR A 332 -30.53 -11.06 0.56
N LEU A 333 -29.36 -10.66 0.03
CA LEU A 333 -28.07 -10.88 0.68
C LEU A 333 -27.76 -9.84 1.77
N GLY A 334 -28.45 -8.71 1.76
CA GLY A 334 -28.18 -7.58 2.65
C GLY A 334 -26.84 -6.87 2.37
N THR A 335 -26.66 -5.70 2.97
CA THR A 335 -25.43 -4.90 2.89
C THR A 335 -24.77 -4.78 4.26
N SER A 336 -23.44 -4.67 4.28
CA SER A 336 -22.68 -4.48 5.53
C SER A 336 -22.94 -3.10 6.16
N GLN A 337 -23.31 -2.13 5.32
CA GLN A 337 -23.59 -0.75 5.68
C GLN A 337 -24.68 -0.14 4.80
N LYS A 338 -25.27 0.97 5.26
CA LYS A 338 -26.27 1.72 4.47
C LYS A 338 -25.60 2.36 3.26
N VAL A 339 -26.13 2.09 2.07
CA VAL A 339 -25.58 2.52 0.79
C VAL A 339 -26.65 3.14 -0.11
N SER A 340 -26.24 4.13 -0.89
CA SER A 340 -27.00 4.73 -1.99
C SER A 340 -26.06 5.53 -2.88
N LEU A 341 -26.48 5.86 -4.10
CA LEU A 341 -25.70 6.74 -4.99
C LEU A 341 -25.37 8.09 -4.33
N GLN A 342 -26.33 8.66 -3.59
CA GLN A 342 -26.11 9.91 -2.82
C GLN A 342 -25.04 9.76 -1.74
N ARG A 343 -24.93 8.59 -1.10
CA ARG A 343 -23.89 8.33 -0.09
C ARG A 343 -22.51 8.21 -0.72
N VAL A 344 -22.41 7.54 -1.87
CA VAL A 344 -21.17 7.49 -2.67
C VAL A 344 -20.75 8.91 -3.07
N SER A 345 -21.69 9.70 -3.60
CA SER A 345 -21.48 11.11 -3.94
C SER A 345 -20.94 11.93 -2.77
N LYS A 346 -21.60 11.86 -1.62
CA LYS A 346 -21.21 12.61 -0.42
C LYS A 346 -19.83 12.21 0.09
N LEU A 347 -19.47 10.94 -0.03
CA LEU A 347 -18.14 10.47 0.35
C LEU A 347 -17.06 11.02 -0.58
N LEU A 348 -17.29 10.94 -1.89
CA LEU A 348 -16.36 11.41 -2.93
C LEU A 348 -16.21 12.94 -2.97
N ALA A 349 -17.16 13.70 -2.43
CA ALA A 349 -17.06 15.15 -2.30
C ALA A 349 -15.96 15.60 -1.32
N LYS A 350 -15.40 14.68 -0.52
CA LYS A 350 -14.25 14.95 0.37
C LYS A 350 -12.89 14.85 -0.33
N VAL A 351 -12.85 14.32 -1.54
CA VAL A 351 -11.66 14.18 -2.40
C VAL A 351 -11.52 15.42 -3.25
#